data_AF-A0A4R2LVR8-F1
#
_entry.id   AF-A0A4R2LVR8-F1
#
_cell.length_a   1.000
_cell.length_b   1.000
_cell.length_c   1.000
_cell.angle_alpha   90.00
_cell.angle_beta   90.00
_cell.angle_gamma   90.00
#
_symmetry.space_group_name_H-M   'P 1'
#
loop_
_entity.id
_entity.type
_entity.pdbx_description
1 polymer ?
#
loop_
_entity_poly.entity_id
_entity_poly.type
_entity_poly.pdbx_seq_one_letter_code
_entity_poly.pdbx_strand_id
1 'polypeptide(L)'
;MKLYSITIRLLLTLPLLCIGCENEDIFDINDLDISPDNPGSMIIVEPDDGITSVNALTKAINENGDATYILRRDGVYYMEGKNVFKHNVVIKAEKGSGKMPVIQPICDAQGALNADMIRLAGSATFENIYIIGKDAATGNLMQRLFRIDASNVRLKFDNCFIDYCRNFCIRTDNVNNKIYLNNSTVRNLALTSDPANGRLIDSRGNEQDSIVINNCYLYNNTAHIVRFDNVVTNYFGIKHTTFYNVGHHIQINYAIKVEIENNIFANVGWKSSNKSNVFWQISIPKKDERAKDIDMSICNNNLFFSEEMEGLFAKYPRNQKRTALSDDGYQLIEQGKLTFKDNFSEVLVFDYPPALPMEYIDKFFENMGSNMVKWADLPFYVDEDGVEGIESGKTFTFHYSASSKSATASTTQGPIGALF
;
A
#
# COMPACT_ATOMS: atom_id res chain seq x y z
N MET A 1 -60.71 -42.61 -6.52
CA MET A 1 -59.66 -42.64 -5.48
C MET A 1 -58.30 -42.65 -6.20
N LYS A 2 -57.53 -41.55 -6.07
CA LYS A 2 -56.09 -41.37 -6.38
C LYS A 2 -55.66 -41.58 -7.85
N LEU A 3 -54.79 -40.79 -8.48
CA LEU A 3 -54.16 -39.49 -8.24
C LEU A 3 -53.63 -39.07 -9.64
N TYR A 4 -53.79 -37.82 -10.05
CA TYR A 4 -53.16 -37.28 -11.26
C TYR A 4 -51.66 -37.09 -11.00
N SER A 5 -50.79 -37.65 -11.85
CA SER A 5 -49.36 -37.32 -11.88
C SER A 5 -49.10 -36.38 -13.06
N ILE A 6 -48.82 -35.11 -12.74
CA ILE A 6 -48.40 -34.09 -13.69
C ILE A 6 -46.89 -34.24 -13.90
N THR A 7 -46.48 -34.59 -15.12
CA THR A 7 -45.07 -34.62 -15.50
C THR A 7 -44.66 -33.22 -15.97
N ILE A 8 -44.02 -32.44 -15.10
CA ILE A 8 -43.35 -31.18 -15.47
C ILE A 8 -42.04 -31.54 -16.19
N ARG A 9 -41.97 -31.27 -17.49
CA ARG A 9 -40.70 -31.24 -18.23
C ARG A 9 -39.94 -29.98 -17.85
N LEU A 10 -38.91 -30.14 -17.01
CA LEU A 10 -37.93 -29.10 -16.73
C LEU A 10 -36.93 -29.04 -17.92
N LEU A 11 -36.97 -27.95 -18.69
CA LEU A 11 -35.94 -27.63 -19.68
C LEU A 11 -34.70 -27.16 -18.90
N LEU A 12 -33.67 -28.00 -18.80
CA LEU A 12 -32.35 -27.60 -18.31
C LEU A 12 -31.64 -26.82 -19.43
N THR A 13 -31.68 -25.50 -19.34
CA THR A 13 -30.77 -24.62 -20.07
C THR A 13 -29.38 -24.71 -19.42
N LEU A 14 -28.42 -25.33 -20.12
CA LEU A 14 -27.00 -25.26 -19.78
C LEU A 14 -26.56 -23.78 -19.77
N PRO A 15 -26.00 -23.24 -18.68
CA PRO A 15 -25.20 -22.04 -18.79
C PRO A 15 -23.86 -22.42 -19.44
N LEU A 16 -23.53 -21.74 -20.53
CA LEU A 16 -22.17 -21.64 -21.04
C LEU A 16 -21.26 -21.28 -19.86
N LEU A 17 -20.34 -22.17 -19.52
CA LEU A 17 -19.19 -21.83 -18.69
C LEU A 17 -18.41 -20.76 -19.44
N CYS A 18 -18.57 -19.50 -19.03
CA CYS A 18 -17.57 -18.48 -19.30
C CYS A 18 -16.27 -18.99 -18.68
N ILE A 19 -15.38 -19.47 -19.53
CA ILE A 19 -13.99 -19.71 -19.17
C ILE A 19 -13.46 -18.36 -18.69
N GLY A 20 -13.40 -18.19 -17.37
CA GLY A 20 -12.75 -17.04 -16.77
C GLY A 20 -11.32 -16.99 -17.27
N CYS A 21 -10.86 -15.80 -17.63
CA CYS A 21 -9.44 -15.54 -17.83
C CYS A 21 -8.75 -15.61 -16.47
N GLU A 22 -8.67 -16.79 -15.87
CA GLU A 22 -7.65 -17.05 -14.87
C GLU A 22 -6.44 -17.56 -15.64
N ASN A 23 -5.40 -16.74 -15.70
CA ASN A 23 -4.07 -17.32 -15.78
C ASN A 23 -3.89 -18.06 -14.45
N GLU A 24 -4.04 -19.38 -14.49
CA GLU A 24 -3.50 -20.29 -13.48
C GLU A 24 -1.97 -20.18 -13.54
N ASP A 25 -1.44 -19.08 -13.00
CA ASP A 25 -0.02 -18.87 -12.71
C ASP A 25 0.06 -17.89 -11.53
N ILE A 26 -0.80 -18.13 -10.53
CA ILE A 26 -0.65 -17.54 -9.20
C ILE A 26 0.67 -18.11 -8.69
N PHE A 27 1.71 -17.29 -8.59
CA PHE A 27 2.71 -17.47 -7.54
C PHE A 27 1.93 -17.48 -6.23
N ASP A 28 1.65 -18.70 -5.76
CA ASP A 28 0.72 -18.99 -4.69
C ASP A 28 1.00 -18.06 -3.51
N ILE A 29 -0.05 -17.52 -2.92
CA ILE A 29 0.01 -16.66 -1.74
C ILE A 29 0.69 -17.39 -0.55
N ASN A 30 0.93 -18.70 -0.71
CA ASN A 30 1.64 -19.61 0.17
C ASN A 30 3.13 -19.85 -0.15
N ASP A 31 3.69 -19.35 -1.26
CA ASP A 31 5.08 -19.67 -1.66
C ASP A 31 6.14 -18.77 -1.00
N LEU A 32 6.15 -18.94 0.31
CA LEU A 32 7.25 -19.37 1.18
C LEU A 32 6.92 -18.68 2.49
N ASP A 33 6.34 -19.47 3.39
CA ASP A 33 6.33 -19.15 4.80
C ASP A 33 7.76 -18.70 5.16
N ILE A 34 7.90 -17.50 5.74
CA ILE A 34 9.21 -17.11 6.28
C ILE A 34 9.33 -17.88 7.57
N SER A 35 9.62 -19.17 7.46
CA SER A 35 10.01 -19.94 8.62
C SER A 35 11.39 -19.41 9.00
N PRO A 36 11.57 -18.85 10.20
CA PRO A 36 12.92 -18.65 10.70
C PRO A 36 13.64 -20.00 10.64
N ASP A 37 14.96 -19.98 10.45
CA ASP A 37 15.77 -21.21 10.36
C ASP A 37 15.66 -22.07 11.65
N ASN A 38 15.10 -21.49 12.72
CA ASN A 38 14.77 -22.14 13.97
C ASN A 38 13.31 -21.87 14.40
N PRO A 39 12.30 -22.54 13.80
CA PRO A 39 10.88 -22.26 14.02
C PRO A 39 10.35 -22.57 15.43
N GLY A 40 11.17 -23.16 16.30
CA GLY A 40 10.81 -23.50 17.68
C GLY A 40 11.01 -22.40 18.71
N SER A 41 11.77 -21.33 18.42
CA SER A 41 12.02 -20.24 19.37
C SER A 41 10.93 -19.17 19.25
N MET A 42 9.95 -19.24 20.16
CA MET A 42 9.07 -18.11 20.44
C MET A 42 9.67 -17.30 21.58
N ILE A 43 10.01 -16.04 21.30
CA ILE A 43 10.55 -15.11 22.28
C ILE A 43 9.46 -14.10 22.61
N ILE A 44 9.01 -14.08 23.86
CA ILE A 44 8.13 -13.01 24.33
C ILE A 44 9.01 -11.79 24.60
N VAL A 45 8.66 -10.66 24.00
CA VAL A 45 9.33 -9.39 24.21
C VAL A 45 8.46 -8.56 25.14
N GLU A 46 9.02 -8.17 26.29
CA GLU A 46 8.36 -7.24 27.19
C GLU A 46 8.43 -5.81 26.64
N PRO A 47 7.38 -4.99 26.84
CA PRO A 47 7.31 -3.64 26.28
C PRO A 47 8.34 -2.70 26.91
N ASP A 48 8.69 -1.66 26.15
CA ASP A 48 9.50 -0.54 26.62
C ASP A 48 8.65 0.45 27.44
N ASP A 49 9.28 1.11 28.41
CA ASP A 49 8.69 2.21 29.20
C ASP A 49 9.17 3.60 28.75
N GLY A 50 10.13 3.66 27.81
CA GLY A 50 10.68 4.91 27.26
C GLY A 50 11.57 5.70 28.22
N ILE A 51 11.83 5.18 29.42
CA ILE A 51 12.61 5.85 30.47
C ILE A 51 13.78 4.97 30.91
N THR A 52 13.48 3.75 31.35
CA THR A 52 14.48 2.78 31.82
C THR A 52 14.75 1.68 30.79
N SER A 53 13.85 1.54 29.82
CA SER A 53 13.88 0.56 28.75
C SER A 53 13.51 1.21 27.41
N VAL A 54 14.41 1.02 26.46
CA VAL A 54 14.24 1.33 25.03
C VAL A 54 14.89 0.22 24.22
N ASN A 55 14.44 0.05 22.98
CA ASN A 55 14.95 -0.94 22.03
C ASN A 55 14.79 -2.40 22.50
N ALA A 56 13.77 -2.74 23.31
CA ALA A 56 13.58 -4.10 23.80
C ALA A 56 13.49 -5.13 22.66
N LEU A 57 12.73 -4.82 21.60
CA LEU A 57 12.62 -5.70 20.42
C LEU A 57 13.96 -5.88 19.71
N THR A 58 14.69 -4.79 19.44
CA THR A 58 16.00 -4.88 18.78
C THR A 58 17.02 -5.67 19.61
N LYS A 59 17.02 -5.50 20.93
CA LYS A 59 17.86 -6.27 21.85
C LYS A 59 17.50 -7.75 21.80
N ALA A 60 16.21 -8.09 21.92
CA ALA A 60 15.74 -9.46 21.84
C ALA A 60 16.15 -10.14 20.51
N ILE A 61 16.03 -9.42 19.39
CA ILE A 61 16.44 -9.91 18.07
C ILE A 61 17.94 -10.21 18.01
N ASN A 62 18.78 -9.30 18.53
CA ASN A 62 20.22 -9.49 18.52
C ASN A 62 20.69 -10.63 19.43
N GLU A 63 19.98 -10.86 20.53
CA GLU A 63 20.31 -11.91 21.51
C GLU A 63 19.88 -13.30 21.04
N ASN A 64 18.74 -13.41 20.36
CA ASN A 64 18.11 -14.70 20.04
C ASN A 64 18.20 -15.09 18.55
N GLY A 65 18.50 -14.15 17.66
CA GLY A 65 18.68 -14.42 16.23
C GLY A 65 17.38 -14.68 15.48
N ASP A 66 17.39 -15.65 14.57
CA ASP A 66 16.23 -16.04 13.77
C ASP A 66 15.18 -16.70 14.67
N ALA A 67 14.01 -16.05 14.81
CA ALA A 67 12.97 -16.49 15.73
C ALA A 67 11.61 -15.81 15.45
N THR A 68 10.58 -16.27 16.17
CA THR A 68 9.31 -15.55 16.29
C THR A 68 9.28 -14.71 17.56
N TYR A 69 9.09 -13.41 17.42
CA TYR A 69 9.01 -12.44 18.51
C TYR A 69 7.55 -12.07 18.76
N ILE A 70 7.07 -12.40 19.96
CA ILE A 70 5.70 -12.14 20.41
C ILE A 70 5.68 -10.85 21.21
N LEU A 71 4.99 -9.84 20.70
CA LEU A 71 4.82 -8.55 21.35
C LEU A 71 3.54 -8.55 22.20
N ARG A 72 3.66 -8.24 23.49
CA ARG A 72 2.52 -8.05 24.42
C ARG A 72 1.50 -7.06 23.86
N ARG A 73 0.21 -7.39 23.99
CA ARG A 73 -0.89 -6.44 23.72
C ARG A 73 -0.75 -5.20 24.57
N ASP A 74 -1.22 -4.07 24.03
CA ASP A 74 -1.14 -2.74 24.67
C ASP A 74 0.31 -2.24 24.95
N GLY A 75 1.33 -3.01 24.54
CA GLY A 75 2.73 -2.66 24.70
C GLY A 75 3.24 -1.71 23.63
N VAL A 76 4.21 -0.87 24.00
CA VAL A 76 4.94 0.01 23.08
C VAL A 76 6.40 -0.45 23.03
N TYR A 77 6.99 -0.46 21.83
CA TYR A 77 8.36 -0.89 21.56
C TYR A 77 9.07 0.24 20.85
N TYR A 78 9.98 0.89 21.57
CA TYR A 78 10.66 2.09 21.10
C TYR A 78 11.88 1.77 20.26
N MET A 79 12.01 2.48 19.14
CA MET A 79 13.12 2.40 18.20
C MET A 79 14.00 3.65 18.34
N GLU A 80 14.95 3.63 19.27
CA GLU A 80 15.97 4.68 19.44
C GLU A 80 17.20 4.37 18.57
N GLY A 81 17.71 5.37 17.87
CA GLY A 81 18.94 5.26 17.10
C GLY A 81 18.86 4.27 15.94
N LYS A 82 19.93 3.50 15.72
CA LYS A 82 20.07 2.62 14.54
C LYS A 82 19.62 1.19 14.85
N ASN A 83 18.40 0.85 14.46
CA ASN A 83 17.85 -0.50 14.60
C ASN A 83 18.08 -1.31 13.31
N VAL A 84 18.86 -2.38 13.40
CA VAL A 84 19.19 -3.25 12.25
C VAL A 84 18.78 -4.68 12.54
N PHE A 85 17.84 -5.21 11.76
CA PHE A 85 17.45 -6.62 11.84
C PHE A 85 18.26 -7.40 10.81
N LYS A 86 19.27 -8.13 11.30
CA LYS A 86 20.14 -8.98 10.48
C LYS A 86 19.61 -10.41 10.30
N HIS A 87 18.63 -10.76 11.12
CA HIS A 87 18.06 -12.09 11.25
C HIS A 87 16.75 -12.20 10.49
N ASN A 88 16.35 -13.42 10.15
CA ASN A 88 15.02 -13.67 9.63
C ASN A 88 14.03 -13.74 10.78
N VAL A 89 13.11 -12.78 10.85
CA VAL A 89 12.24 -12.59 12.01
C VAL A 89 10.76 -12.59 11.63
N VAL A 90 9.95 -13.20 12.49
CA VAL A 90 8.49 -13.00 12.51
C VAL A 90 8.16 -12.22 13.76
N ILE A 91 7.54 -11.06 13.63
CA ILE A 91 7.17 -10.18 14.74
C ILE A 91 5.66 -10.09 14.76
N LYS A 92 5.03 -10.58 15.82
CA LYS A 92 3.56 -10.63 15.88
C LYS A 92 3.02 -10.28 17.24
N ALA A 93 1.80 -9.76 17.26
CA ALA A 93 1.10 -9.52 18.51
C ALA A 93 0.79 -10.83 19.25
N GLU A 94 0.80 -10.76 20.57
CA GLU A 94 0.27 -11.80 21.44
C GLU A 94 -1.20 -12.07 21.12
N LYS A 95 -1.62 -13.33 21.24
CA LYS A 95 -3.02 -13.71 21.06
C LYS A 95 -3.84 -13.13 22.21
N GLY A 96 -4.96 -12.51 21.90
CA GLY A 96 -5.89 -12.02 22.90
C GLY A 96 -6.59 -10.75 22.47
N SER A 97 -7.46 -10.26 23.36
CA SER A 97 -8.06 -8.94 23.29
C SER A 97 -7.08 -7.90 23.83
N GLY A 98 -7.03 -6.74 23.20
CA GLY A 98 -6.15 -5.62 23.58
C GLY A 98 -5.72 -4.85 22.34
N LYS A 99 -5.19 -3.64 22.53
CA LYS A 99 -4.71 -2.84 21.39
C LYS A 99 -3.53 -3.56 20.71
N MET A 100 -3.37 -3.31 19.41
CA MET A 100 -2.18 -3.77 18.70
C MET A 100 -0.92 -3.23 19.42
N PRO A 101 0.11 -4.05 19.61
CA PRO A 101 1.40 -3.55 20.06
C PRO A 101 1.92 -2.48 19.09
N VAL A 102 2.53 -1.45 19.64
CA VAL A 102 2.99 -0.29 18.88
C VAL A 102 4.50 -0.35 18.70
N ILE A 103 4.99 -0.25 17.47
CA ILE A 103 6.40 0.03 17.18
C ILE A 103 6.50 1.52 16.83
N GLN A 104 7.28 2.26 17.60
CA GLN A 104 7.36 3.72 17.53
C GLN A 104 8.80 4.21 17.67
N PRO A 105 9.27 5.19 16.89
CA PRO A 105 10.58 5.80 17.10
C PRO A 105 10.60 6.64 18.38
N ILE A 106 11.77 6.70 19.01
CA ILE A 106 12.06 7.68 20.06
C ILE A 106 13.40 8.35 19.77
N CYS A 107 13.47 9.67 19.87
CA CYS A 107 14.71 10.42 19.70
C CYS A 107 15.70 10.10 20.80
N ASP A 108 16.99 10.23 20.51
CA ASP A 108 18.03 10.10 21.52
C ASP A 108 17.96 11.24 22.56
N ALA A 109 18.81 11.16 23.58
CA ALA A 109 18.90 12.17 24.64
C ALA A 109 19.25 13.60 24.14
N GLN A 110 19.68 13.76 22.88
CA GLN A 110 19.94 15.06 22.25
C GLN A 110 18.77 15.53 21.37
N GLY A 111 17.67 14.78 21.32
CA GLY A 111 16.51 15.07 20.48
C GLY A 111 16.69 14.67 19.01
N ALA A 112 17.73 13.89 18.69
CA ALA A 112 17.99 13.47 17.31
C ALA A 112 17.28 12.16 16.96
N LEU A 113 16.67 12.13 15.79
CA LEU A 113 16.11 10.91 15.18
C LEU A 113 17.07 10.35 14.15
N ASN A 114 17.23 9.03 14.15
CA ASN A 114 17.83 8.36 13.02
C ASN A 114 16.94 8.53 11.78
N ALA A 115 17.55 8.56 10.59
CA ALA A 115 16.79 8.78 9.36
C ALA A 115 15.94 7.56 8.94
N ASP A 116 16.26 6.38 9.47
CA ASP A 116 15.59 5.10 9.22
C ASP A 116 15.09 4.55 10.56
N MET A 117 13.83 4.12 10.66
CA MET A 117 13.34 3.51 11.91
C MET A 117 13.88 2.07 12.03
N ILE A 118 13.69 1.26 11.00
CA ILE A 118 14.18 -0.13 10.92
C ILE A 118 14.96 -0.34 9.63
N ARG A 119 16.16 -0.90 9.76
CA ARG A 119 17.00 -1.35 8.65
C ARG A 119 16.99 -2.87 8.57
N LEU A 120 16.72 -3.42 7.40
CA LEU A 120 16.55 -4.86 7.17
C LEU A 120 17.72 -5.39 6.35
N ALA A 121 18.48 -6.30 6.95
CA ALA A 121 19.46 -7.15 6.28
C ALA A 121 19.02 -8.63 6.25
N GLY A 122 18.14 -9.04 7.16
CA GLY A 122 17.36 -10.28 7.09
C GLY A 122 15.90 -10.02 6.74
N SER A 123 15.16 -11.09 6.44
CA SER A 123 13.73 -11.02 6.13
C SER A 123 12.89 -10.72 7.38
N ALA A 124 11.76 -10.03 7.20
CA ALA A 124 10.87 -9.67 8.30
C ALA A 124 9.40 -9.84 7.92
N THR A 125 8.64 -10.46 8.82
CA THR A 125 7.16 -10.48 8.76
C THR A 125 6.61 -9.75 9.99
N PHE A 126 5.65 -8.86 9.78
CA PHE A 126 4.90 -8.19 10.84
C PHE A 126 3.44 -8.63 10.78
N GLU A 127 2.88 -9.07 11.91
CA GLU A 127 1.48 -9.51 12.00
C GLU A 127 0.74 -8.82 13.16
N ASN A 128 -0.38 -8.16 12.87
CA ASN A 128 -1.22 -7.50 13.87
C ASN A 128 -0.49 -6.41 14.68
N ILE A 129 0.41 -5.66 14.02
CA ILE A 129 1.24 -4.61 14.64
C ILE A 129 0.77 -3.23 14.17
N TYR A 130 0.75 -2.26 15.09
CA TYR A 130 0.66 -0.84 14.75
C TYR A 130 2.07 -0.25 14.66
N ILE A 131 2.43 0.27 13.49
CA ILE A 131 3.72 0.91 13.23
C ILE A 131 3.47 2.38 12.98
N ILE A 132 4.04 3.23 13.83
CA ILE A 132 3.86 4.68 13.74
C ILE A 132 5.21 5.36 13.57
N GLY A 133 5.36 6.17 12.52
CA GLY A 133 6.57 6.92 12.23
C GLY A 133 6.66 8.29 12.89
N LYS A 134 5.97 8.49 14.00
CA LYS A 134 5.96 9.73 14.76
C LYS A 134 6.71 9.53 16.06
N ASP A 135 7.70 10.36 16.29
CA ASP A 135 8.56 10.31 17.47
C ASP A 135 7.77 10.51 18.75
N ALA A 136 7.93 9.57 19.69
CA ALA A 136 7.18 9.56 20.95
C ALA A 136 7.49 10.77 21.84
N ALA A 137 8.69 11.35 21.74
CA ALA A 137 9.14 12.44 22.61
C ALA A 137 8.83 13.83 22.04
N THR A 138 9.03 14.02 20.73
CA THR A 138 8.97 15.35 20.07
C THR A 138 7.83 15.48 19.06
N GLY A 139 7.20 14.38 18.65
CA GLY A 139 6.22 14.36 17.57
C GLY A 139 6.82 14.56 16.17
N ASN A 140 8.15 14.62 16.05
CA ASN A 140 8.83 14.71 14.76
C ASN A 140 8.59 13.43 13.93
N LEU A 141 8.41 13.60 12.62
CA LEU A 141 8.14 12.48 11.73
C LEU A 141 9.41 11.86 11.16
N MET A 142 9.43 10.53 11.11
CA MET A 142 10.49 9.75 10.49
C MET A 142 10.62 10.08 9.01
N GLN A 143 11.88 10.11 8.55
CA GLN A 143 12.14 10.22 7.12
C GLN A 143 11.79 8.91 6.40
N ARG A 144 12.13 7.76 7.00
CA ARG A 144 11.87 6.41 6.49
C ARG A 144 11.50 5.45 7.60
N LEU A 145 10.50 4.59 7.37
CA LEU A 145 10.16 3.53 8.33
C LEU A 145 11.03 2.30 8.10
N PHE A 146 11.09 1.81 6.87
CA PHE A 146 11.82 0.61 6.51
C PHE A 146 12.84 0.88 5.41
N ARG A 147 14.07 0.43 5.64
CA ARG A 147 15.13 0.43 4.63
C ARG A 147 15.69 -0.98 4.46
N ILE A 148 15.58 -1.52 3.25
CA ILE A 148 16.11 -2.84 2.89
C ILE A 148 17.54 -2.67 2.37
N ASP A 149 18.52 -3.14 3.14
CA ASP A 149 19.96 -2.98 2.93
C ASP A 149 20.66 -4.21 2.34
N ALA A 150 19.95 -5.31 2.12
CA ALA A 150 20.49 -6.53 1.52
C ALA A 150 19.62 -7.00 0.35
N SER A 151 20.19 -7.84 -0.51
CA SER A 151 19.46 -8.51 -1.60
C SER A 151 18.68 -9.72 -1.10
N ASN A 152 17.64 -10.10 -1.84
CA ASN A 152 16.80 -11.27 -1.55
C ASN A 152 16.07 -11.20 -0.19
N VAL A 153 15.87 -9.99 0.34
CA VAL A 153 15.10 -9.78 1.57
C VAL A 153 13.62 -9.84 1.26
N ARG A 154 12.87 -10.53 2.13
CA ARG A 154 11.42 -10.56 2.08
C ARG A 154 10.84 -9.75 3.24
N LEU A 155 10.03 -8.74 2.93
CA LEU A 155 9.31 -7.91 3.89
C LEU A 155 7.80 -8.14 3.73
N LYS A 156 7.15 -8.62 4.78
CA LYS A 156 5.71 -8.92 4.81
C LYS A 156 5.01 -8.13 5.92
N PHE A 157 3.84 -7.59 5.61
CA PHE A 157 2.89 -7.04 6.58
C PHE A 157 1.55 -7.77 6.41
N ASP A 158 1.00 -8.27 7.51
CA ASP A 158 -0.33 -8.88 7.54
C ASP A 158 -1.15 -8.34 8.71
N ASN A 159 -2.33 -7.82 8.40
CA ASN A 159 -3.20 -7.15 9.38
C ASN A 159 -2.49 -6.06 10.18
N CYS A 160 -1.63 -5.28 9.53
CA CYS A 160 -0.89 -4.19 10.15
C CYS A 160 -1.56 -2.84 9.90
N PHE A 161 -1.28 -1.90 10.79
CA PHE A 161 -1.57 -0.49 10.58
C PHE A 161 -0.23 0.26 10.51
N ILE A 162 0.01 1.00 9.43
CA ILE A 162 1.27 1.72 9.21
C ILE A 162 0.96 3.19 9.00
N ASP A 163 1.55 4.05 9.81
CA ASP A 163 1.15 5.45 9.90
C ASP A 163 2.35 6.37 9.95
N TYR A 164 2.19 7.57 9.40
CA TYR A 164 3.17 8.66 9.38
C TYR A 164 4.54 8.33 8.76
N CYS A 165 4.85 8.95 7.63
CA CYS A 165 6.23 8.98 7.13
C CYS A 165 6.45 10.15 6.18
N ARG A 166 7.62 10.82 6.27
CA ARG A 166 7.90 11.98 5.43
C ARG A 166 8.28 11.63 4.01
N ASN A 167 9.25 10.72 3.82
CA ASN A 167 9.80 10.48 2.50
C ASN A 167 9.39 9.15 1.89
N PHE A 168 9.75 8.05 2.55
CA PHE A 168 9.57 6.71 2.01
C PHE A 168 9.17 5.76 3.13
N CYS A 169 7.97 5.18 3.07
CA CYS A 169 7.60 4.16 4.04
C CYS A 169 8.54 2.96 3.93
N ILE A 170 8.76 2.47 2.71
CA ILE A 170 9.69 1.38 2.39
C ILE A 170 10.65 1.86 1.30
N ARG A 171 11.95 1.77 1.57
CA ARG A 171 13.02 2.04 0.60
C ARG A 171 13.86 0.79 0.39
N THR A 172 14.16 0.44 -0.86
CA THR A 172 15.07 -0.66 -1.18
C THR A 172 16.38 -0.13 -1.75
N ASP A 173 17.51 -0.52 -1.16
CA ASP A 173 18.83 -0.15 -1.65
C ASP A 173 19.56 -1.30 -2.37
N ASN A 174 18.90 -2.44 -2.55
CA ASN A 174 19.45 -3.63 -3.17
C ASN A 174 18.41 -4.35 -4.03
N VAL A 175 18.84 -5.40 -4.72
CA VAL A 175 18.05 -6.11 -5.73
C VAL A 175 17.34 -7.36 -5.24
N ASN A 176 16.35 -7.82 -6.00
CA ASN A 176 15.63 -9.09 -5.83
C ASN A 176 14.85 -9.21 -4.51
N ASN A 177 14.42 -8.09 -3.93
CA ASN A 177 13.60 -8.14 -2.72
C ASN A 177 12.14 -8.41 -3.07
N LYS A 178 11.43 -8.93 -2.08
CA LYS A 178 10.00 -9.21 -2.15
C LYS A 178 9.26 -8.43 -1.07
N ILE A 179 8.31 -7.61 -1.44
CA ILE A 179 7.55 -6.75 -0.53
C ILE A 179 6.07 -7.11 -0.64
N TYR A 180 5.43 -7.42 0.48
CA TYR A 180 4.02 -7.78 0.55
C TYR A 180 3.31 -6.95 1.63
N LEU A 181 2.21 -6.31 1.25
CA LEU A 181 1.25 -5.71 2.17
C LEU A 181 -0.09 -6.42 2.00
N ASN A 182 -0.53 -7.13 3.03
CA ASN A 182 -1.77 -7.89 3.03
C ASN A 182 -2.67 -7.41 4.16
N ASN A 183 -3.97 -7.27 3.89
CA ASN A 183 -4.98 -7.00 4.93
C ASN A 183 -4.62 -5.79 5.80
N SER A 184 -3.91 -4.80 5.26
CA SER A 184 -3.26 -3.76 6.06
C SER A 184 -3.77 -2.38 5.68
N THR A 185 -3.67 -1.46 6.64
CA THR A 185 -3.94 -0.04 6.43
C THR A 185 -2.63 0.72 6.44
N VAL A 186 -2.42 1.59 5.44
CA VAL A 186 -1.31 2.53 5.43
C VAL A 186 -1.84 3.94 5.19
N ARG A 187 -1.43 4.89 6.04
CA ARG A 187 -1.85 6.29 5.89
C ARG A 187 -0.74 7.31 6.14
N ASN A 188 -1.04 8.56 5.82
CA ASN A 188 -0.27 9.73 6.25
C ASN A 188 1.19 9.72 5.76
N LEU A 189 1.40 9.34 4.50
CA LEU A 189 2.72 9.37 3.87
C LEU A 189 2.92 10.70 3.14
N ALA A 190 3.44 11.69 3.84
CA ALA A 190 3.54 13.04 3.28
C ALA A 190 4.76 13.83 3.72
N LEU A 191 5.26 14.66 2.81
CA LEU A 191 6.10 15.82 3.13
C LEU A 191 5.48 17.03 2.45
N THR A 192 4.63 17.74 3.17
CA THR A 192 3.86 18.88 2.66
C THR A 192 4.72 19.99 2.07
N SER A 193 5.94 20.19 2.59
CA SER A 193 6.89 21.19 2.11
C SER A 193 7.60 20.82 0.79
N ASP A 194 7.83 19.53 0.55
CA ASP A 194 8.40 18.98 -0.68
C ASP A 194 7.59 17.75 -1.10
N PRO A 195 6.46 17.97 -1.76
CA PRO A 195 5.46 16.94 -1.95
C PRO A 195 5.79 16.03 -3.14
N ALA A 196 7.00 16.11 -3.68
CA ALA A 196 7.57 15.01 -4.44
C ALA A 196 7.82 13.78 -3.55
N ASN A 197 7.89 13.96 -2.23
CA ASN A 197 8.05 12.90 -1.23
C ASN A 197 6.71 12.44 -0.64
N GLY A 198 6.74 11.45 0.27
CA GLY A 198 5.55 10.77 0.79
C GLY A 198 5.17 9.54 -0.04
N ARG A 199 6.16 8.66 -0.29
CA ARG A 199 6.02 7.46 -1.11
C ARG A 199 5.80 6.24 -0.23
N LEU A 200 4.98 5.29 -0.67
CA LEU A 200 4.86 3.99 0.01
C LEU A 200 6.12 3.14 -0.24
N ILE A 201 6.42 2.81 -1.50
CA ILE A 201 7.64 2.05 -1.87
C ILE A 201 8.49 2.88 -2.84
N ASP A 202 9.78 3.03 -2.56
CA ASP A 202 10.78 3.59 -3.49
C ASP A 202 11.90 2.58 -3.72
N SER A 203 11.97 2.07 -4.95
CA SER A 203 12.95 1.06 -5.37
C SER A 203 14.38 1.61 -5.47
N ARG A 204 14.54 2.95 -5.52
CA ARG A 204 15.79 3.67 -5.75
C ARG A 204 16.57 3.22 -6.99
N GLY A 205 15.89 2.69 -8.00
CA GLY A 205 16.55 2.18 -9.20
C GLY A 205 17.23 0.84 -8.97
N ASN A 206 16.76 0.03 -8.01
CA ASN A 206 17.18 -1.35 -7.84
C ASN A 206 16.09 -2.31 -8.30
N GLU A 207 16.46 -3.33 -9.07
CA GLU A 207 15.51 -4.34 -9.57
C GLU A 207 14.86 -5.11 -8.41
N GLN A 208 13.55 -5.30 -8.45
CA GLN A 208 12.84 -6.03 -7.41
C GLN A 208 12.24 -7.32 -7.97
N ASP A 209 12.13 -8.34 -7.12
CA ASP A 209 11.48 -9.57 -7.55
C ASP A 209 9.96 -9.36 -7.57
N SER A 210 9.38 -9.05 -6.40
CA SER A 210 7.93 -8.95 -6.25
C SER A 210 7.53 -7.76 -5.39
N ILE A 211 6.54 -6.98 -5.85
CA ILE A 211 5.83 -6.00 -5.01
C ILE A 211 4.34 -6.32 -5.09
N VAL A 212 3.73 -6.61 -3.94
CA VAL A 212 2.32 -7.03 -3.85
C VAL A 212 1.60 -6.22 -2.78
N ILE A 213 0.44 -5.67 -3.16
CA ILE A 213 -0.48 -4.95 -2.28
C ILE A 213 -1.85 -5.62 -2.43
N ASN A 214 -2.34 -6.26 -1.38
CA ASN A 214 -3.54 -7.06 -1.45
C ASN A 214 -4.46 -6.78 -0.26
N ASN A 215 -5.73 -6.50 -0.55
CA ASN A 215 -6.75 -6.26 0.48
C ASN A 215 -6.34 -5.14 1.45
N CYS A 216 -5.99 -3.95 0.94
CA CYS A 216 -5.45 -2.86 1.76
C CYS A 216 -6.26 -1.57 1.66
N TYR A 217 -6.20 -0.76 2.73
CA TYR A 217 -6.53 0.66 2.68
C TYR A 217 -5.24 1.48 2.58
N LEU A 218 -5.17 2.40 1.61
CA LEU A 218 -3.99 3.22 1.33
C LEU A 218 -4.39 4.67 1.10
N TYR A 219 -4.15 5.56 2.06
CA TYR A 219 -4.70 6.90 1.97
C TYR A 219 -3.84 8.04 2.53
N ASN A 220 -4.08 9.25 2.01
CA ASN A 220 -3.34 10.46 2.35
C ASN A 220 -1.84 10.34 2.08
N ASN A 221 -1.50 10.18 0.81
CA ASN A 221 -0.13 10.14 0.34
C ASN A 221 0.15 11.33 -0.58
N THR A 222 1.20 12.11 -0.32
CA THR A 222 1.55 13.19 -1.25
C THR A 222 2.16 12.65 -2.55
N ALA A 223 2.84 11.50 -2.56
CA ALA A 223 3.54 11.02 -3.75
C ALA A 223 3.10 9.61 -4.21
N HIS A 224 4.04 8.81 -4.71
CA HIS A 224 3.79 7.55 -5.38
C HIS A 224 3.40 6.44 -4.40
N ILE A 225 2.52 5.54 -4.84
CA ILE A 225 2.37 4.23 -4.20
C ILE A 225 3.66 3.42 -4.41
N VAL A 226 4.07 3.22 -5.67
CA VAL A 226 5.37 2.63 -5.99
C VAL A 226 6.13 3.53 -6.94
N ARG A 227 7.39 3.81 -6.62
CA ARG A 227 8.35 4.40 -7.55
C ARG A 227 9.38 3.35 -7.98
N PHE A 228 9.26 2.94 -9.24
CA PHE A 228 10.14 1.95 -9.89
C PHE A 228 11.46 2.54 -10.37
N ASP A 229 11.55 3.85 -10.64
CA ASP A 229 12.77 4.51 -11.13
C ASP A 229 13.42 3.87 -12.37
N ASN A 230 12.58 3.31 -13.26
CA ASN A 230 12.96 2.70 -14.54
C ASN A 230 13.92 1.51 -14.42
N VAL A 231 13.69 0.64 -13.44
CA VAL A 231 14.35 -0.66 -13.35
C VAL A 231 13.34 -1.79 -13.32
N VAL A 232 13.79 -2.99 -13.69
CA VAL A 232 12.90 -4.13 -13.84
C VAL A 232 12.33 -4.58 -12.51
N THR A 233 11.04 -4.87 -12.49
CA THR A 233 10.39 -5.62 -11.42
C THR A 233 9.73 -6.86 -12.01
N ASN A 234 10.05 -8.06 -11.50
CA ASN A 234 9.56 -9.29 -12.14
C ASN A 234 8.03 -9.41 -11.99
N TYR A 235 7.48 -9.11 -10.81
CA TYR A 235 6.05 -9.18 -10.53
C TYR A 235 5.55 -7.95 -9.76
N PHE A 236 4.46 -7.35 -10.25
CA PHE A 236 3.75 -6.26 -9.58
C PHE A 236 2.25 -6.56 -9.49
N GLY A 237 1.76 -6.75 -8.27
CA GLY A 237 0.36 -7.08 -7.99
C GLY A 237 -0.33 -6.04 -7.12
N ILE A 238 -1.52 -5.60 -7.53
CA ILE A 238 -2.43 -4.82 -6.68
C ILE A 238 -3.84 -5.43 -6.81
N LYS A 239 -4.35 -6.01 -5.72
CA LYS A 239 -5.68 -6.63 -5.72
C LYS A 239 -6.52 -6.17 -4.54
N HIS A 240 -7.83 -6.01 -4.78
CA HIS A 240 -8.79 -5.68 -3.72
C HIS A 240 -8.33 -4.53 -2.82
N THR A 241 -7.80 -3.46 -3.37
CA THR A 241 -7.21 -2.36 -2.59
C THR A 241 -7.99 -1.08 -2.82
N THR A 242 -8.27 -0.34 -1.75
CA THR A 242 -8.88 0.99 -1.82
C THR A 242 -7.83 2.05 -1.56
N PHE A 243 -7.59 2.87 -2.57
CA PHE A 243 -6.74 4.06 -2.50
C PHE A 243 -7.60 5.31 -2.38
N TYR A 244 -7.22 6.20 -1.45
CA TYR A 244 -7.94 7.46 -1.24
C TYR A 244 -6.98 8.63 -1.04
N ASN A 245 -7.11 9.69 -1.83
CA ASN A 245 -6.24 10.87 -1.76
C ASN A 245 -4.74 10.53 -1.88
N VAL A 246 -4.34 10.19 -3.10
CA VAL A 246 -2.93 9.94 -3.45
C VAL A 246 -2.52 10.94 -4.52
N GLY A 247 -1.50 11.74 -4.25
CA GLY A 247 -1.12 12.84 -5.14
C GLY A 247 -0.66 12.36 -6.52
N HIS A 248 0.11 11.27 -6.58
CA HIS A 248 0.70 10.78 -7.83
C HIS A 248 -0.15 9.70 -8.49
N HIS A 249 -0.06 9.60 -9.82
CA HIS A 249 -0.70 8.53 -10.60
C HIS A 249 0.08 7.22 -10.54
N ILE A 250 -0.49 6.16 -11.13
CA ILE A 250 0.11 4.83 -11.15
C ILE A 250 1.17 4.73 -12.26
N GLN A 251 2.40 4.46 -11.84
CA GLN A 251 3.51 4.20 -12.75
C GLN A 251 3.84 2.71 -12.72
N ILE A 252 3.95 2.10 -13.88
CA ILE A 252 4.30 0.70 -14.11
C ILE A 252 5.51 0.74 -15.06
N ASN A 253 6.65 1.13 -14.51
CA ASN A 253 7.86 1.29 -15.30
C ASN A 253 8.66 -0.01 -15.21
N TYR A 254 8.72 -0.74 -16.31
CA TYR A 254 9.56 -1.93 -16.48
C TYR A 254 9.16 -3.12 -15.60
N ALA A 255 7.87 -3.25 -15.26
CA ALA A 255 7.35 -4.49 -14.69
C ALA A 255 7.14 -5.55 -15.78
N ILE A 256 7.47 -6.82 -15.50
CA ILE A 256 7.33 -7.92 -16.46
C ILE A 256 5.95 -8.56 -16.36
N LYS A 257 5.60 -9.11 -15.19
CA LYS A 257 4.27 -9.60 -14.88
C LYS A 257 3.50 -8.58 -14.05
N VAL A 258 2.29 -8.20 -14.47
CA VAL A 258 1.46 -7.20 -13.77
C VAL A 258 0.03 -7.70 -13.59
N GLU A 259 -0.50 -7.61 -12.37
CA GLU A 259 -1.90 -7.94 -12.07
C GLU A 259 -2.51 -6.85 -11.19
N ILE A 260 -3.32 -5.97 -11.78
CA ILE A 260 -4.00 -4.88 -11.07
C ILE A 260 -5.51 -5.04 -11.22
N GLU A 261 -6.14 -5.63 -10.21
CA GLU A 261 -7.53 -6.08 -10.31
C GLU A 261 -8.39 -5.72 -9.11
N ASN A 262 -9.66 -5.43 -9.36
CA ASN A 262 -10.68 -5.26 -8.32
C ASN A 262 -10.34 -4.13 -7.33
N ASN A 263 -9.82 -2.99 -7.79
CA ASN A 263 -9.40 -1.89 -6.91
C ASN A 263 -10.28 -0.64 -7.04
N ILE A 264 -10.25 0.20 -6.01
CA ILE A 264 -10.83 1.54 -6.02
C ILE A 264 -9.70 2.57 -5.92
N PHE A 265 -9.72 3.55 -6.81
CA PHE A 265 -8.81 4.69 -6.83
C PHE A 265 -9.62 5.99 -6.75
N ALA A 266 -9.93 6.40 -5.52
CA ALA A 266 -10.65 7.63 -5.24
C ALA A 266 -9.66 8.78 -5.02
N ASN A 267 -9.78 9.84 -5.82
CA ASN A 267 -8.90 11.02 -5.71
C ASN A 267 -7.40 10.67 -5.83
N VAL A 268 -7.05 9.83 -6.81
CA VAL A 268 -5.66 9.41 -7.06
C VAL A 268 -5.11 10.12 -8.30
N GLY A 269 -3.84 10.55 -8.24
CA GLY A 269 -3.16 11.16 -9.37
C GLY A 269 -3.56 12.61 -9.67
N TRP A 270 -4.10 13.33 -8.68
CA TRP A 270 -4.53 14.73 -8.85
C TRP A 270 -3.39 15.70 -9.14
N LYS A 271 -2.13 15.36 -8.82
CA LYS A 271 -0.98 16.18 -9.22
C LYS A 271 -0.79 16.07 -10.71
N SER A 272 -1.06 17.14 -11.45
CA SER A 272 -0.69 17.18 -12.86
C SER A 272 0.83 17.33 -13.02
N SER A 273 1.38 16.87 -14.14
CA SER A 273 2.77 17.11 -14.50
C SER A 273 2.88 17.40 -15.99
N ASN A 274 3.80 18.28 -16.39
CA ASN A 274 4.08 18.53 -17.80
C ASN A 274 4.72 17.31 -18.50
N LYS A 275 5.11 16.27 -17.74
CA LYS A 275 5.86 15.10 -18.24
C LYS A 275 4.98 13.90 -18.57
N SER A 276 3.81 13.79 -17.94
CA SER A 276 2.86 12.71 -18.15
C SER A 276 1.46 13.19 -17.85
N ASN A 277 0.59 13.03 -18.83
CA ASN A 277 -0.83 13.32 -18.76
C ASN A 277 -1.69 12.07 -18.58
N VAL A 278 -1.12 10.87 -18.41
CA VAL A 278 -1.87 9.61 -18.27
C VAL A 278 -1.96 9.16 -16.80
N PHE A 279 -2.96 8.34 -16.47
CA PHE A 279 -3.14 7.74 -15.16
C PHE A 279 -2.37 6.43 -15.03
N TRP A 280 -2.58 5.50 -15.97
CA TRP A 280 -1.81 4.27 -16.10
C TRP A 280 -0.59 4.54 -16.96
N GLN A 281 0.51 4.94 -16.33
CA GLN A 281 1.77 5.17 -17.02
C GLN A 281 2.55 3.86 -17.10
N ILE A 282 2.38 3.13 -18.20
CA ILE A 282 3.19 1.94 -18.51
C ILE A 282 4.43 2.38 -19.30
N SER A 283 5.56 1.75 -19.03
CA SER A 283 6.78 1.89 -19.83
C SER A 283 7.45 0.53 -20.04
N ILE A 284 7.93 0.25 -21.26
CA ILE A 284 8.55 -1.02 -21.66
C ILE A 284 10.09 -0.93 -21.58
N PRO A 285 10.81 -1.90 -20.99
CA PRO A 285 12.27 -1.88 -20.92
C PRO A 285 12.89 -2.32 -22.25
N LYS A 286 13.00 -1.40 -23.22
CA LYS A 286 13.41 -1.68 -24.62
C LYS A 286 14.77 -2.38 -24.80
N LYS A 287 15.64 -2.38 -23.79
CA LYS A 287 17.00 -2.97 -23.83
C LYS A 287 17.14 -4.22 -22.95
N ASP A 288 16.09 -4.65 -22.28
CA ASP A 288 16.10 -5.80 -21.40
C ASP A 288 15.47 -6.99 -22.09
N GLU A 289 16.14 -8.15 -22.09
CA GLU A 289 15.63 -9.36 -22.74
C GLU A 289 14.32 -9.86 -22.11
N ARG A 290 14.09 -9.58 -20.82
CA ARG A 290 12.85 -9.95 -20.11
C ARG A 290 11.64 -9.22 -20.67
N ALA A 291 11.80 -8.14 -21.42
CA ALA A 291 10.69 -7.44 -22.09
C ALA A 291 9.89 -8.35 -23.04
N LYS A 292 10.51 -9.44 -23.53
CA LYS A 292 9.82 -10.42 -24.37
C LYS A 292 8.74 -11.19 -23.60
N ASP A 293 8.91 -11.31 -22.28
CA ASP A 293 8.08 -12.11 -21.37
C ASP A 293 7.01 -11.26 -20.65
N ILE A 294 6.79 -10.01 -21.09
CA ILE A 294 5.75 -9.13 -20.52
C ILE A 294 4.37 -9.76 -20.67
N ASP A 295 3.65 -9.82 -19.55
CA ASP A 295 2.25 -10.23 -19.43
C ASP A 295 1.55 -9.38 -18.37
N MET A 296 0.50 -8.66 -18.75
CA MET A 296 -0.16 -7.68 -17.89
C MET A 296 -1.69 -7.80 -17.92
N SER A 297 -2.29 -7.63 -16.74
CA SER A 297 -3.73 -7.47 -16.54
C SER A 297 -3.99 -6.21 -15.71
N ILE A 298 -4.83 -5.31 -16.21
CA ILE A 298 -5.39 -4.18 -15.46
C ILE A 298 -6.89 -4.21 -15.67
N CYS A 299 -7.62 -4.80 -14.73
CA CYS A 299 -9.03 -5.11 -14.89
C CYS A 299 -9.89 -4.71 -13.70
N ASN A 300 -11.17 -4.41 -13.94
CA ASN A 300 -12.17 -4.30 -12.87
C ASN A 300 -11.84 -3.22 -11.82
N ASN A 301 -11.26 -2.09 -12.24
CA ASN A 301 -10.90 -0.99 -11.35
C ASN A 301 -11.88 0.18 -11.48
N ASN A 302 -12.27 0.79 -10.35
CA ASN A 302 -13.02 2.04 -10.33
C ASN A 302 -12.08 3.22 -10.06
N LEU A 303 -12.08 4.18 -10.98
CA LEU A 303 -11.26 5.37 -10.94
C LEU A 303 -12.14 6.63 -10.96
N PHE A 304 -12.06 7.46 -9.92
CA PHE A 304 -12.87 8.68 -9.89
C PHE A 304 -12.23 9.81 -9.06
N PHE A 305 -12.66 11.03 -9.36
CA PHE A 305 -12.48 12.20 -8.51
C PHE A 305 -13.81 12.56 -7.86
N SER A 306 -13.79 12.99 -6.60
CA SER A 306 -14.95 13.53 -5.91
C SER A 306 -15.33 14.91 -6.44
N GLU A 307 -16.53 15.39 -6.11
CA GLU A 307 -17.03 16.69 -6.57
C GLU A 307 -16.12 17.85 -6.13
N GLU A 308 -15.52 17.78 -4.95
CA GLU A 308 -14.60 18.80 -4.44
C GLU A 308 -13.33 18.89 -5.29
N MET A 309 -12.79 17.74 -5.69
CA MET A 309 -11.62 17.67 -6.57
C MET A 309 -11.95 18.13 -7.99
N GLU A 310 -13.15 17.77 -8.47
CA GLU A 310 -13.69 18.26 -9.74
C GLU A 310 -13.81 19.79 -9.75
N GLY A 311 -14.26 20.39 -8.65
CA GLY A 311 -14.29 21.83 -8.44
C GLY A 311 -12.91 22.48 -8.56
N LEU A 312 -11.84 21.85 -8.05
CA LEU A 312 -10.47 22.37 -8.18
C LEU A 312 -9.95 22.31 -9.63
N PHE A 313 -10.26 21.24 -10.38
CA PHE A 313 -9.91 21.17 -11.79
C PHE A 313 -10.61 22.26 -12.62
N ALA A 314 -11.87 22.56 -12.31
CA ALA A 314 -12.61 23.65 -12.95
C ALA A 314 -12.06 25.04 -12.56
N LYS A 315 -11.69 25.24 -11.29
CA LYS A 315 -11.10 26.49 -10.77
C LYS A 315 -9.71 26.75 -11.34
N TYR A 316 -8.89 25.70 -11.53
CA TYR A 316 -7.50 25.81 -12.00
C TYR A 316 -7.24 24.95 -13.25
N PRO A 317 -7.71 25.38 -14.44
CA PRO A 317 -7.68 24.55 -15.67
C PRO A 317 -6.27 24.22 -16.20
N ARG A 318 -5.22 24.83 -15.64
CA ARG A 318 -3.82 24.44 -15.91
C ARG A 318 -3.47 23.07 -15.32
N ASN A 319 -4.15 22.66 -14.25
CA ASN A 319 -4.06 21.31 -13.72
C ASN A 319 -4.94 20.42 -14.60
N GLN A 320 -4.33 19.65 -15.48
CA GLN A 320 -5.09 18.78 -16.38
C GLN A 320 -5.44 17.48 -15.68
N LYS A 321 -6.68 17.02 -15.89
CA LYS A 321 -7.05 15.65 -15.56
C LYS A 321 -6.25 14.68 -16.41
N ARG A 322 -5.97 13.52 -15.85
CA ARG A 322 -5.20 12.49 -16.53
C ARG A 322 -6.08 11.71 -17.50
N THR A 323 -5.55 11.43 -18.69
CA THR A 323 -6.08 10.46 -19.63
C THR A 323 -5.81 9.04 -19.11
N ALA A 324 -6.42 8.02 -19.72
CA ALA A 324 -6.41 6.67 -19.14
C ALA A 324 -5.02 5.99 -19.16
N LEU A 325 -4.43 5.79 -20.35
CA LEU A 325 -3.33 4.85 -20.57
C LEU A 325 -2.24 5.46 -21.48
N SER A 326 -0.97 5.10 -21.25
CA SER A 326 0.16 5.48 -22.10
C SER A 326 0.19 4.75 -23.45
N ASP A 327 0.93 5.31 -24.42
CA ASP A 327 1.16 4.72 -25.75
C ASP A 327 1.77 3.31 -25.66
N ASP A 328 2.76 3.12 -24.78
CA ASP A 328 3.34 1.79 -24.49
C ASP A 328 2.27 0.79 -24.01
N GLY A 329 1.27 1.25 -23.25
CA GLY A 329 0.14 0.42 -22.85
C GLY A 329 -0.74 0.00 -24.03
N TYR A 330 -1.08 0.94 -24.91
CA TYR A 330 -1.82 0.61 -26.14
C TYR A 330 -1.06 -0.34 -27.05
N GLN A 331 0.26 -0.17 -27.17
CA GLN A 331 1.12 -1.10 -27.91
C GLN A 331 1.07 -2.52 -27.34
N LEU A 332 1.05 -2.68 -26.01
CA LEU A 332 0.95 -4.00 -25.38
C LEU A 332 -0.44 -4.64 -25.60
N ILE A 333 -1.52 -3.84 -25.67
CA ILE A 333 -2.85 -4.35 -26.03
C ILE A 333 -2.84 -4.92 -27.45
N GLU A 334 -2.27 -4.19 -28.43
CA GLU A 334 -2.16 -4.64 -29.82
C GLU A 334 -1.34 -5.94 -29.96
N GLN A 335 -0.36 -6.13 -29.08
CA GLN A 335 0.47 -7.34 -29.02
C GLN A 335 -0.17 -8.50 -28.27
N GLY A 336 -1.34 -8.31 -27.65
CA GLY A 336 -1.98 -9.32 -26.79
C GLY A 336 -1.23 -9.56 -25.47
N LYS A 337 -0.41 -8.61 -25.03
CA LYS A 337 0.40 -8.66 -23.79
C LYS A 337 -0.17 -7.87 -22.63
N LEU A 338 -1.18 -7.03 -22.88
CA LEU A 338 -1.93 -6.32 -21.86
C LEU A 338 -3.42 -6.56 -22.05
N THR A 339 -4.06 -7.14 -21.04
CA THR A 339 -5.50 -7.14 -20.89
C THR A 339 -5.92 -5.90 -20.12
N PHE A 340 -6.63 -4.98 -20.78
CA PHE A 340 -7.16 -3.75 -20.20
C PHE A 340 -8.68 -3.69 -20.40
N LYS A 341 -9.45 -4.14 -19.42
CA LYS A 341 -10.91 -4.27 -19.52
C LYS A 341 -11.61 -3.87 -18.22
N ASP A 342 -12.89 -3.54 -18.32
CA ASP A 342 -13.76 -3.30 -17.16
C ASP A 342 -13.20 -2.28 -16.15
N ASN A 343 -12.36 -1.35 -16.61
CA ASN A 343 -11.97 -0.17 -15.85
C ASN A 343 -13.02 0.92 -16.08
N PHE A 344 -13.58 1.48 -15.02
CA PHE A 344 -14.71 2.41 -15.10
C PHE A 344 -14.58 3.56 -14.09
N SER A 345 -15.54 4.49 -14.18
CA SER A 345 -15.66 5.59 -13.24
C SER A 345 -17.07 5.59 -12.67
N GLU A 346 -17.17 5.42 -11.36
CA GLU A 346 -18.38 5.57 -10.56
C GLU A 346 -17.98 6.31 -9.28
N VAL A 347 -18.49 7.53 -9.08
CA VAL A 347 -18.24 8.27 -7.84
C VAL A 347 -18.95 7.56 -6.70
N LEU A 348 -18.18 7.12 -5.70
CA LEU A 348 -18.71 6.45 -4.51
C LEU A 348 -18.81 7.45 -3.35
N VAL A 349 -19.86 7.28 -2.55
CA VAL A 349 -19.96 7.87 -1.21
C VAL A 349 -19.57 6.80 -0.23
N PHE A 350 -18.50 7.05 0.53
CA PHE A 350 -18.05 6.18 1.60
C PHE A 350 -18.75 6.52 2.90
N ASP A 351 -18.91 5.53 3.77
CA ASP A 351 -19.56 5.64 5.07
C ASP A 351 -18.78 6.48 6.09
N TYR A 352 -17.45 6.29 6.17
CA TYR A 352 -16.58 7.05 7.07
C TYR A 352 -15.17 7.27 6.48
N PRO A 353 -15.06 8.02 5.36
CA PRO A 353 -13.77 8.34 4.77
C PRO A 353 -13.08 9.47 5.55
N PRO A 354 -11.74 9.58 5.48
CA PRO A 354 -11.05 10.75 5.99
C PRO A 354 -11.42 12.00 5.18
N ALA A 355 -11.46 13.15 5.86
CA ALA A 355 -11.63 14.44 5.20
C ALA A 355 -10.47 14.71 4.23
N LEU A 356 -10.78 15.21 3.04
CA LEU A 356 -9.76 15.63 2.09
C LEU A 356 -9.04 16.89 2.60
N PRO A 357 -7.71 17.00 2.49
CA PRO A 357 -6.95 18.18 2.88
C PRO A 357 -7.07 19.28 1.82
N MET A 358 -8.30 19.77 1.61
CA MET A 358 -8.66 20.63 0.49
C MET A 358 -7.90 21.95 0.47
N GLU A 359 -7.58 22.53 1.63
CA GLU A 359 -6.77 23.75 1.71
C GLU A 359 -5.37 23.53 1.13
N TYR A 360 -4.73 22.41 1.46
CA TYR A 360 -3.41 22.07 0.92
C TYR A 360 -3.47 21.80 -0.59
N ILE A 361 -4.48 21.05 -1.04
CA ILE A 361 -4.64 20.69 -2.45
C ILE A 361 -4.97 21.94 -3.29
N ASP A 362 -5.81 22.85 -2.80
CA ASP A 362 -6.11 24.13 -3.45
C ASP A 362 -4.83 24.95 -3.68
N LYS A 363 -3.95 25.04 -2.66
CA LYS A 363 -2.65 25.71 -2.79
C LYS A 363 -1.70 25.00 -3.74
N PHE A 364 -1.73 23.67 -3.78
CA PHE A 364 -0.99 22.93 -4.79
C PHE A 364 -1.47 23.26 -6.20
N PHE A 365 -2.79 23.27 -6.44
CA PHE A 365 -3.37 23.56 -7.75
C PHE A 365 -3.11 25.01 -8.17
N GLU A 366 -3.23 25.97 -7.26
CA GLU A 366 -2.94 27.39 -7.49
C GLU A 366 -1.50 27.58 -8.00
N ASN A 367 -0.55 26.84 -7.41
CA ASN A 367 0.88 27.01 -7.66
C ASN A 367 1.51 25.91 -8.53
N MET A 368 0.71 24.99 -9.08
CA MET A 368 1.18 23.83 -9.84
C MET A 368 2.27 23.04 -9.09
N GLY A 369 2.13 22.92 -7.76
CA GLY A 369 3.10 22.25 -6.88
C GLY A 369 4.42 22.97 -6.66
N SER A 370 4.58 24.21 -7.12
CA SER A 370 5.79 25.00 -6.92
C SER A 370 5.81 25.70 -5.55
N ASN A 371 6.97 25.74 -4.90
CA ASN A 371 7.18 26.45 -3.62
C ASN A 371 6.24 26.03 -2.47
N MET A 372 5.86 24.76 -2.41
CA MET A 372 4.93 24.24 -1.41
C MET A 372 5.41 24.36 0.05
N VAL A 373 6.71 24.60 0.26
CA VAL A 373 7.28 24.95 1.57
C VAL A 373 6.55 26.10 2.29
N LYS A 374 5.95 27.04 1.56
CA LYS A 374 5.19 28.16 2.15
C LYS A 374 3.86 27.74 2.79
N TRP A 375 3.38 26.55 2.47
CA TRP A 375 2.13 25.97 2.94
C TRP A 375 2.36 24.61 3.60
N ALA A 376 3.58 24.37 4.09
CA ALA A 376 3.96 23.13 4.74
C ALA A 376 3.12 22.85 6.00
N ASP A 377 2.66 23.91 6.67
CA ASP A 377 1.90 23.82 7.91
C ASP A 377 0.39 23.63 7.68
N LEU A 378 -0.08 23.63 6.41
CA LEU A 378 -1.48 23.33 6.14
C LEU A 378 -1.78 21.87 6.51
N PRO A 379 -2.96 21.60 7.09
CA PRO A 379 -3.37 20.23 7.43
C PRO A 379 -3.31 19.31 6.22
N PHE A 380 -2.71 18.14 6.41
CA PHE A 380 -2.65 17.06 5.41
C PHE A 380 -2.84 15.70 6.06
N TYR A 381 -2.17 15.48 7.19
CA TYR A 381 -2.34 14.28 7.99
C TYR A 381 -3.72 14.26 8.62
N VAL A 382 -4.29 13.06 8.74
CA VAL A 382 -5.58 12.84 9.36
C VAL A 382 -5.48 11.69 10.34
N ASP A 383 -6.02 11.89 11.53
CA ASP A 383 -6.30 10.83 12.48
C ASP A 383 -7.82 10.77 12.71
N GLU A 384 -8.34 9.62 13.12
CA GLU A 384 -9.77 9.48 13.38
C GLU A 384 -10.21 10.42 14.49
N ASP A 385 -11.25 11.20 14.19
CA ASP A 385 -11.82 12.21 15.08
C ASP A 385 -10.78 13.20 15.67
N GLY A 386 -9.64 13.38 14.98
CA GLY A 386 -8.53 14.24 15.43
C GLY A 386 -7.73 13.68 16.61
N VAL A 387 -7.91 12.40 16.95
CA VAL A 387 -7.20 11.73 18.04
C VAL A 387 -6.05 10.90 17.48
N GLU A 388 -4.82 11.24 17.86
CA GLU A 388 -3.63 10.51 17.44
C GLU A 388 -3.70 9.03 17.84
N GLY A 389 -3.30 8.17 16.90
CA GLY A 389 -3.27 6.73 17.08
C GLY A 389 -4.43 6.04 16.38
N ILE A 390 -4.71 4.81 16.80
CA ILE A 390 -5.81 3.99 16.30
C ILE A 390 -6.61 3.41 17.46
N GLU A 391 -7.93 3.29 17.26
CA GLU A 391 -8.79 2.48 18.10
C GLU A 391 -9.44 1.39 17.23
N SER A 392 -9.31 0.14 17.66
CA SER A 392 -9.85 -1.01 16.92
C SER A 392 -11.34 -0.84 16.66
N GLY A 393 -11.76 -0.96 15.40
CA GLY A 393 -13.16 -0.82 14.99
C GLY A 393 -13.67 0.62 14.92
N LYS A 394 -12.80 1.62 15.11
CA LYS A 394 -13.13 3.04 14.93
C LYS A 394 -12.22 3.74 13.91
N THR A 395 -11.47 2.96 13.13
CA THR A 395 -10.65 3.51 12.04
C THR A 395 -11.51 3.95 10.86
N PHE A 396 -10.99 4.82 9.99
CA PHE A 396 -11.69 5.17 8.75
C PHE A 396 -12.10 3.92 7.95
N THR A 397 -13.28 3.98 7.34
CA THR A 397 -13.83 2.92 6.50
C THR A 397 -14.19 3.46 5.12
N PHE A 398 -14.11 2.57 4.14
CA PHE A 398 -14.42 2.88 2.75
C PHE A 398 -15.54 1.96 2.25
N HIS A 399 -16.50 1.64 3.11
CA HIS A 399 -17.68 0.89 2.69
C HIS A 399 -18.58 1.80 1.87
N TYR A 400 -19.23 1.23 0.86
CA TYR A 400 -20.06 1.96 -0.09
C TYR A 400 -21.33 1.18 -0.39
N SER A 401 -22.30 1.81 -1.06
CA SER A 401 -23.61 1.20 -1.30
C SER A 401 -23.51 -0.15 -2.01
N ALA A 402 -24.22 -1.15 -1.49
CA ALA A 402 -24.40 -2.45 -2.14
C ALA A 402 -25.15 -2.39 -3.48
N SER A 403 -25.80 -1.26 -3.78
CA SER A 403 -26.45 -1.01 -5.08
C SER A 403 -25.52 -0.40 -6.13
N SER A 404 -24.29 -0.07 -5.76
CA SER A 404 -23.30 0.49 -6.69
C SER A 404 -22.88 -0.55 -7.73
N LYS A 405 -22.43 -0.09 -8.90
CA LYS A 405 -21.77 -0.97 -9.87
C LYS A 405 -20.56 -1.65 -9.22
N SER A 406 -19.79 -0.89 -8.43
CA SER A 406 -18.61 -1.36 -7.70
C SER A 406 -18.90 -2.58 -6.79
N ALA A 407 -20.12 -2.73 -6.27
CA ALA A 407 -20.49 -3.85 -5.40
C ALA A 407 -20.58 -5.21 -6.12
N THR A 408 -20.58 -5.23 -7.46
CA THR A 408 -20.66 -6.46 -8.28
C THR A 408 -19.61 -6.51 -9.38
N ALA A 409 -18.68 -5.55 -9.39
CA ALA A 409 -17.76 -5.34 -10.49
C ALA A 409 -16.49 -6.19 -10.42
N SER A 410 -16.29 -7.01 -9.38
CA SER A 410 -15.06 -7.81 -9.29
C SER A 410 -15.01 -8.90 -10.36
N THR A 411 -13.82 -9.46 -10.58
CA THR A 411 -13.61 -10.64 -11.43
C THR A 411 -14.42 -11.87 -10.98
N THR A 412 -14.87 -11.89 -9.72
CA THR A 412 -15.72 -12.93 -9.11
C THR A 412 -17.18 -12.49 -8.93
N GLN A 413 -17.60 -11.39 -9.56
CA GLN A 413 -18.95 -10.79 -9.45
C GLN A 413 -19.33 -10.29 -8.05
N GLY A 414 -18.33 -9.99 -7.22
CA GLY A 414 -18.46 -9.39 -5.89
C GLY A 414 -17.98 -7.93 -5.85
N PRO A 415 -17.81 -7.37 -4.64
CA PRO A 415 -17.33 -6.00 -4.45
C PRO A 415 -15.85 -5.85 -4.83
N ILE A 416 -15.49 -4.66 -5.30
CA ILE A 416 -14.10 -4.23 -5.54
C ILE A 416 -13.59 -3.31 -4.43
N GLY A 417 -12.29 -3.04 -4.37
CA GLY A 417 -11.65 -2.40 -3.23
C GLY A 417 -11.41 -3.39 -2.09
N ALA A 418 -10.96 -2.87 -0.94
CA ALA A 418 -10.67 -3.72 0.21
C ALA A 418 -11.93 -4.25 0.90
N LEU A 419 -11.80 -5.46 1.45
CA LEU A 419 -12.89 -6.34 1.88
C LEU A 419 -12.98 -6.47 3.41
N PHE A 420 -12.51 -5.47 4.17
CA PHE A 420 -12.51 -5.44 5.63
C PHE A 420 -13.91 -5.39 6.26
#